data_AF-A0A7Y4VUT0-F1
#
_entry.id   AF-A0A7Y4VUT0-F1
#
_cell.length_a   1.000
_cell.length_b   1.000
_cell.length_c   1.000
_cell.angle_alpha   90.00
_cell.angle_beta   90.00
_cell.angle_gamma   90.00
#
_symmetry.space_group_name_H-M   'P 1'
#
loop_
_entity.id
_entity.type
_entity.pdbx_description
1 polymer ?
#
loop_
_entity_poly.entity_id
_entity_poly.type
_entity_poly.pdbx_seq_one_letter_code
_entity_poly.pdbx_strand_id
1 'polypeptide(L)'
;MVAKNKEKNAHPTFSEYQKQFLLEYFKEMRTEINLRIKNHSSLVWAKVVTTGALMSFLLAQNIDPKIRIGGLILVPVIAILYDIMIAQNLKTMHKIGHFIRDQLENVLFPDFELWENYAGQKNIEERNYGLVDIFLLLTFTFGTMLITFYILWLQANSLLILLFAGGALVAIAWLIGFMRRHILFFKKSKNLVSAKESQVPKHA
;
A
#
# COMPACT_ATOMS: atom_id res chain seq x y z
N MET A 1 -10.32 47.20 26.38
CA MET A 1 -10.98 46.01 26.95
C MET A 1 -11.82 45.37 25.86
N VAL A 2 -11.34 44.29 25.24
CA VAL A 2 -12.10 43.54 24.22
C VAL A 2 -12.27 42.12 24.76
N ALA A 3 -13.44 41.84 25.30
CA ALA A 3 -13.83 40.50 25.72
C ALA A 3 -14.08 39.66 24.47
N LYS A 4 -13.11 38.83 24.07
CA LYS A 4 -13.32 37.78 23.08
C LYS A 4 -14.19 36.70 23.74
N ASN A 5 -15.44 36.61 23.29
CA ASN A 5 -16.31 35.46 23.51
C ASN A 5 -15.57 34.18 23.11
N LYS A 6 -15.19 33.36 24.10
CA LYS A 6 -14.92 31.94 23.92
C LYS A 6 -16.27 31.27 23.66
N GLU A 7 -16.66 31.17 22.39
CA GLU A 7 -17.64 30.16 22.01
C GLU A 7 -17.07 28.80 22.41
N LYS A 8 -17.67 28.22 23.45
CA LYS A 8 -17.50 26.82 23.79
C LYS A 8 -17.85 26.01 22.54
N ASN A 9 -16.88 25.29 22.01
CA ASN A 9 -17.12 24.20 21.07
C ASN A 9 -18.04 23.19 21.76
N ALA A 10 -19.35 23.37 21.62
CA ALA A 10 -20.33 22.40 22.07
C ALA A 10 -20.15 21.17 21.19
N HIS A 11 -19.65 20.07 21.76
CA HIS A 11 -19.69 18.78 21.07
C HIS A 11 -21.13 18.50 20.69
N PRO A 12 -21.44 18.19 19.42
CA PRO A 12 -22.80 17.88 19.01
C PRO A 12 -23.31 16.71 19.85
N THR A 13 -24.44 16.93 20.55
CA THR A 13 -25.12 15.89 21.33
C THR A 13 -25.80 14.93 20.36
N PHE A 14 -25.09 13.87 19.97
CA PHE A 14 -25.64 12.80 19.16
C PHE A 14 -26.75 12.07 19.89
N SER A 15 -27.83 11.74 19.18
CA SER A 15 -28.86 10.84 19.72
C SER A 15 -28.28 9.45 19.96
N GLU A 16 -28.88 8.66 20.85
CA GLU A 16 -28.41 7.29 21.11
C GLU A 16 -28.39 6.43 19.84
N TYR A 17 -29.39 6.61 18.96
CA TYR A 17 -29.44 5.96 17.65
C TYR A 17 -28.23 6.30 16.77
N GLN A 18 -27.79 7.56 16.76
CA GLN A 18 -26.61 7.97 16.00
C GLN A 18 -25.32 7.35 16.55
N LYS A 19 -25.18 7.29 17.87
CA LYS A 19 -24.03 6.62 18.51
C LYS A 19 -24.00 5.13 18.20
N GLN A 20 -25.14 4.45 18.28
CA GLN A 20 -25.24 3.03 17.96
C GLN A 20 -24.92 2.75 16.49
N PHE A 21 -25.43 3.58 15.56
CA PHE A 21 -25.11 3.48 14.14
C PHE A 21 -23.61 3.67 13.87
N LEU A 22 -23.01 4.70 14.44
CA LEU A 22 -21.58 4.99 14.28
C LEU A 22 -20.72 3.84 14.84
N LEU A 23 -21.12 3.24 15.96
CA LEU A 23 -20.42 2.10 16.56
C LEU A 23 -20.52 0.85 15.69
N GLU A 24 -21.67 0.57 15.09
CA GLU A 24 -21.83 -0.53 14.14
C GLU A 24 -20.97 -0.31 12.88
N TYR A 25 -20.97 0.92 12.36
CA TYR A 25 -20.15 1.31 11.22
C TYR A 25 -18.65 1.19 11.51
N PHE A 26 -18.22 1.53 12.72
CA PHE A 26 -16.84 1.32 13.18
C PHE A 26 -16.46 -0.17 13.20
N LYS A 27 -17.33 -1.05 13.71
CA LYS A 27 -17.08 -2.50 13.70
C LYS A 27 -16.90 -3.02 12.28
N GLU A 28 -17.78 -2.62 11.36
CA GLU A 28 -17.70 -3.04 9.96
C GLU A 28 -16.41 -2.60 9.29
N MET A 29 -15.98 -1.34 9.48
CA MET A 29 -14.70 -0.89 8.92
C MET A 29 -13.50 -1.60 9.51
N ARG A 30 -13.56 -2.01 10.78
CA ARG A 30 -12.51 -2.84 11.39
C ARG A 30 -12.48 -4.24 10.77
N THR A 31 -13.63 -4.86 10.55
CA THR A 31 -13.75 -6.15 9.87
C THR A 31 -13.16 -6.07 8.46
N GLU A 32 -13.45 -5.00 7.73
CA GLU A 32 -12.91 -4.75 6.39
C GLU A 32 -11.38 -4.59 6.40
N ILE A 33 -10.81 -3.87 7.38
CA ILE A 33 -9.34 -3.78 7.51
C ILE A 33 -8.72 -5.14 7.81
N ASN A 34 -9.29 -5.93 8.71
CA ASN A 34 -8.80 -7.27 9.03
C ASN A 34 -8.84 -8.19 7.80
N LEU A 35 -9.92 -8.12 7.01
CA LEU A 35 -10.05 -8.84 5.75
C LEU A 35 -8.94 -8.43 4.77
N ARG A 36 -8.66 -7.12 4.66
CA ARG A 36 -7.60 -6.61 3.77
C ARG A 36 -6.19 -6.97 4.22
N ILE A 37 -5.92 -7.04 5.53
CA ILE A 37 -4.65 -7.56 6.06
C ILE A 37 -4.45 -9.01 5.63
N LYS A 38 -5.47 -9.85 5.81
CA LYS A 38 -5.43 -11.26 5.38
C LYS A 38 -5.21 -11.40 3.87
N ASN A 39 -5.93 -10.60 3.08
CA ASN A 39 -5.79 -10.56 1.63
C ASN A 39 -4.40 -10.05 1.20
N HIS A 40 -3.80 -9.12 1.93
CA HIS A 40 -2.47 -8.60 1.64
C HIS A 40 -1.42 -9.72 1.66
N SER A 41 -1.36 -10.49 2.74
CA SER A 41 -0.42 -11.62 2.83
C SER A 41 -0.68 -12.67 1.74
N SER A 42 -1.95 -12.95 1.44
CA SER A 42 -2.32 -13.87 0.35
C SER A 42 -1.85 -13.38 -1.01
N LEU A 43 -1.98 -12.08 -1.31
CA LEU A 43 -1.51 -11.48 -2.57
C LEU A 43 0.01 -11.52 -2.70
N VAL A 44 0.75 -11.25 -1.61
CA VAL A 44 2.22 -11.34 -1.60
C VAL A 44 2.66 -12.77 -1.90
N TRP A 45 2.06 -13.77 -1.25
CA TRP A 45 2.37 -15.18 -1.52
C TRP A 45 1.96 -15.60 -2.93
N ALA A 46 0.79 -15.18 -3.40
CA ALA A 46 0.33 -15.45 -4.75
C ALA A 46 1.29 -14.88 -5.81
N LYS A 47 1.85 -13.69 -5.58
CA LYS A 47 2.88 -13.10 -6.44
C LYS A 47 4.09 -14.03 -6.54
N VAL A 48 4.67 -14.42 -5.41
CA VAL A 48 5.88 -15.25 -5.36
C VAL A 48 5.64 -16.61 -6.01
N VAL A 49 4.54 -17.29 -5.65
CA VAL A 49 4.21 -18.61 -6.20
C VAL A 49 3.91 -18.53 -7.69
N THR A 50 3.10 -17.58 -8.15
CA THR A 50 2.71 -17.48 -9.57
C THR A 50 3.91 -17.14 -10.44
N THR A 51 4.73 -16.15 -10.04
CA THR A 51 5.91 -15.75 -10.80
C THR A 51 6.98 -16.84 -10.80
N GLY A 52 7.21 -17.51 -9.67
CA GLY A 52 8.13 -18.64 -9.57
C GLY A 52 7.68 -19.84 -10.40
N ALA A 53 6.40 -20.21 -10.35
CA ALA A 53 5.82 -21.28 -11.16
C ALA A 53 5.91 -20.97 -12.66
N LEU A 54 5.56 -19.74 -13.06
CA LEU A 54 5.64 -19.33 -14.46
C LEU A 54 7.09 -19.30 -14.96
N MET A 55 8.01 -18.75 -14.17
CA MET A 55 9.44 -18.73 -14.50
C MET A 55 9.98 -20.17 -14.63
N SER A 56 9.68 -21.05 -13.68
CA SER A 56 10.09 -22.45 -13.70
C SER A 56 9.54 -23.19 -14.93
N PHE A 57 8.25 -23.02 -15.22
CA PHE A 57 7.61 -23.62 -16.39
C PHE A 57 8.25 -23.16 -17.70
N LEU A 58 8.46 -21.85 -17.87
CA LEU A 58 9.06 -21.29 -19.08
C LEU A 58 10.54 -21.68 -19.23
N LEU A 59 11.28 -21.76 -18.12
CA LEU A 59 12.65 -22.26 -18.13
C LEU A 59 12.73 -23.74 -18.51
N ALA A 60 11.82 -24.57 -18.01
CA ALA A 60 11.74 -25.98 -18.39
C ALA A 60 11.41 -26.17 -19.88
N GLN A 61 10.57 -25.30 -20.45
CA GLN A 61 10.28 -25.32 -21.89
C GLN A 61 11.43 -24.79 -22.76
N ASN A 62 12.28 -23.90 -22.22
CA ASN A 62 13.47 -23.41 -22.93
C ASN A 62 14.56 -24.47 -23.14
N ILE A 63 14.39 -25.70 -22.65
CA ILE A 63 15.25 -26.84 -22.98
C ILE A 63 15.09 -27.21 -24.47
N ASP A 64 13.95 -26.90 -25.09
CA ASP A 64 13.74 -27.09 -26.52
C ASP A 64 14.02 -25.79 -27.30
N PRO A 65 15.09 -25.72 -28.13
CA PRO A 65 15.46 -24.52 -28.89
C PRO A 65 14.40 -24.08 -29.92
N LYS A 66 13.36 -24.88 -30.17
CA LYS A 66 12.24 -24.52 -31.05
C LYS A 66 11.10 -23.77 -30.35
N ILE A 67 11.05 -23.77 -29.01
CA ILE A 67 9.98 -23.10 -28.26
C ILE A 67 10.29 -21.61 -28.11
N ARG A 68 9.36 -20.77 -28.57
CA ARG A 68 9.52 -19.30 -28.58
C ARG A 68 9.55 -18.73 -27.16
N ILE A 69 10.71 -18.21 -26.79
CA ILE A 69 11.05 -17.65 -25.47
C ILE A 69 10.33 -16.32 -25.14
N GLY A 70 9.51 -15.79 -26.06
CA GLY A 70 8.74 -14.56 -25.84
C GLY A 70 7.88 -14.58 -24.57
N GLY A 71 7.48 -15.76 -24.09
CA GLY A 71 6.74 -15.92 -22.84
C GLY A 71 7.48 -15.43 -21.59
N LEU A 72 8.82 -15.45 -21.55
CA LEU A 72 9.59 -14.99 -20.38
C LEU A 72 9.41 -13.50 -20.08
N ILE A 73 9.03 -12.71 -21.09
CA ILE A 73 8.71 -11.30 -20.94
C ILE A 73 7.44 -11.10 -20.08
N LEU A 74 6.54 -12.09 -20.04
CA LEU A 74 5.30 -12.02 -19.26
C LEU A 74 5.54 -12.13 -17.76
N VAL A 75 6.64 -12.77 -17.33
CA VAL A 75 6.95 -12.97 -15.90
C VAL A 75 7.05 -11.64 -15.14
N PRO A 76 7.90 -10.68 -15.54
CA PRO A 76 7.97 -9.38 -14.86
C PRO A 76 6.69 -8.56 -15.04
N VAL A 77 5.94 -8.72 -16.14
CA VAL A 77 4.64 -8.04 -16.32
C VAL A 77 3.64 -8.50 -15.26
N ILE A 78 3.53 -9.81 -15.04
CA ILE A 78 2.67 -10.38 -13.99
C ILE A 78 3.13 -9.93 -12.60
N ALA A 79 4.44 -9.87 -12.34
CA ALA A 79 4.99 -9.35 -11.09
C ALA A 79 4.55 -7.90 -10.82
N ILE A 80 4.59 -7.03 -11.84
CA ILE A 80 4.12 -5.64 -11.75
C ILE A 80 2.61 -5.55 -11.47
N LEU A 81 1.80 -6.41 -12.09
CA LEU A 81 0.35 -6.43 -11.83
C LEU A 81 0.05 -6.75 -10.36
N TYR A 82 0.76 -7.72 -9.78
CA TYR A 82 0.67 -8.00 -8.35
C TYR A 82 1.12 -6.81 -7.50
N ASP A 83 2.20 -6.11 -7.86
CA ASP A 83 2.64 -4.90 -7.15
C ASP A 83 1.55 -3.83 -7.10
N ILE A 84 0.85 -3.63 -8.23
CA ILE A 84 -0.28 -2.69 -8.30
C ILE A 84 -1.40 -3.13 -7.36
N MET A 85 -1.81 -4.39 -7.39
CA MET A 85 -2.87 -4.91 -6.53
C MET A 85 -2.52 -4.77 -5.04
N ILE A 86 -1.29 -5.13 -4.68
CA ILE A 86 -0.80 -5.06 -3.30
C ILE A 86 -0.75 -3.60 -2.82
N ALA A 87 -0.22 -2.68 -3.64
CA ALA A 87 -0.15 -1.27 -3.29
C ALA A 87 -1.53 -0.60 -3.20
N GLN A 88 -2.47 -0.98 -4.07
CA GLN A 88 -3.86 -0.51 -3.98
C GLN A 88 -4.55 -1.00 -2.70
N ASN A 89 -4.29 -2.25 -2.29
CA ASN A 89 -4.83 -2.77 -1.04
C ASN A 89 -4.29 -2.00 0.17
N LEU A 90 -2.97 -1.75 0.23
CA LEU A 90 -2.34 -0.93 1.27
C LEU A 90 -2.90 0.50 1.31
N LYS A 91 -3.05 1.14 0.15
CA LYS A 91 -3.63 2.49 0.06
C LYS A 91 -5.06 2.53 0.59
N THR A 92 -5.86 1.50 0.33
CA THR A 92 -7.24 1.42 0.81
C THR A 92 -7.30 1.23 2.31
N MET A 93 -6.47 0.33 2.87
CA MET A 93 -6.35 0.16 4.31
C MET A 93 -5.97 1.46 5.02
N HIS A 94 -5.00 2.21 4.46
CA HIS A 94 -4.57 3.48 5.05
C HIS A 94 -5.69 4.53 5.03
N LYS A 95 -6.47 4.61 3.95
CA LYS A 95 -7.63 5.51 3.86
C LYS A 95 -8.70 5.17 4.90
N ILE A 96 -9.03 3.89 5.06
CA ILE A 96 -10.04 3.46 6.04
C ILE A 96 -9.54 3.76 7.46
N GLY A 97 -8.27 3.45 7.76
CA GLY A 97 -7.68 3.76 9.06
C GLY A 97 -7.69 5.26 9.37
N HIS A 98 -7.33 6.10 8.41
CA HIS A 98 -7.39 7.55 8.57
C HIS A 98 -8.83 8.06 8.75
N PHE A 99 -9.80 7.47 8.05
CA PHE A 99 -11.20 7.81 8.24
C PHE A 99 -11.69 7.45 9.65
N ILE A 100 -11.36 6.24 10.14
CA ILE A 100 -11.71 5.80 11.50
C ILE A 100 -11.16 6.78 12.54
N ARG A 101 -9.85 7.08 12.48
CA ARG A 101 -9.19 7.98 13.43
C ARG A 101 -9.79 9.39 13.38
N ASP A 102 -9.92 9.95 12.19
CA ASP A 102 -10.24 11.37 12.06
C ASP A 102 -11.74 11.67 12.22
N GLN A 103 -12.61 10.76 11.80
CA GLN A 103 -14.06 11.01 11.67
C GLN A 103 -14.92 10.22 12.65
N LEU A 104 -14.47 9.06 13.12
CA LEU A 104 -15.27 8.23 14.03
C LEU A 104 -14.78 8.31 15.46
N GLU A 105 -13.48 8.18 15.67
CA GLU A 105 -12.90 8.15 17.01
C GLU A 105 -13.06 9.49 17.72
N ASN A 106 -12.74 10.61 17.04
CA ASN A 106 -12.98 11.96 17.56
C ASN A 106 -14.45 12.27 17.91
N VAL A 107 -15.39 11.49 17.37
CA VAL A 107 -16.84 11.71 17.51
C VAL A 107 -17.45 10.76 18.56
N LEU A 108 -17.08 9.49 18.54
CA LEU A 108 -17.59 8.46 19.44
C LEU A 108 -16.82 8.38 20.77
N PHE A 109 -15.51 8.60 20.71
CA PHE A 109 -14.58 8.34 21.80
C PHE A 109 -13.56 9.48 21.93
N PRO A 110 -14.01 10.72 22.20
CA PRO A 110 -13.13 11.89 22.24
C PRO A 110 -12.02 11.78 23.29
N ASP A 111 -12.25 11.00 24.36
CA ASP A 111 -11.32 10.81 25.46
C ASP A 111 -10.47 9.53 25.33
N PHE A 112 -10.71 8.71 24.30
CA PHE A 112 -10.01 7.43 24.13
C PHE A 112 -9.47 7.26 22.71
N GLU A 113 -8.15 7.22 22.59
CA GLU A 113 -7.42 6.82 21.38
C GLU A 113 -7.46 5.28 21.20
N LEU A 114 -8.66 4.72 21.01
CA LEU A 114 -8.91 3.30 20.75
C LEU A 114 -8.21 2.77 19.48
N TRP A 115 -8.17 3.55 18.40
CA TRP A 115 -7.57 3.12 17.13
C TRP A 115 -6.06 2.98 17.26
N GLU A 116 -5.38 3.98 17.81
CA GLU A 116 -3.93 3.91 18.00
C GLU A 116 -3.56 2.89 19.09
N ASN A 117 -4.24 2.89 20.25
CA ASN A 117 -3.86 2.02 21.36
C ASN A 117 -4.30 0.55 21.21
N TYR A 118 -5.44 0.24 20.59
CA TYR A 118 -5.98 -1.14 20.54
C TYR A 118 -5.91 -1.81 19.16
N ALA A 119 -5.74 -1.07 18.06
CA ALA A 119 -5.50 -1.68 16.75
C ALA A 119 -4.01 -1.93 16.46
N GLY A 120 -3.14 -1.82 17.48
CA GLY A 120 -1.69 -1.99 17.33
C GLY A 120 -1.05 -0.92 16.43
N GLN A 121 -1.74 0.20 16.20
CA GLN A 121 -1.31 1.27 15.31
C GLN A 121 -0.49 2.36 16.00
N LYS A 122 -0.38 2.37 17.34
CA LYS A 122 0.47 3.34 18.08
C LYS A 122 1.92 3.36 17.59
N ASN A 123 2.40 2.21 17.10
CA ASN A 123 3.72 2.07 16.51
C ASN A 123 3.71 2.03 14.97
N ILE A 124 2.61 2.36 14.27
CA ILE A 124 2.59 2.43 12.79
C ILE A 124 3.21 3.72 12.26
N GLU A 125 3.26 4.79 13.05
CA GLU A 125 4.14 5.92 12.73
C GLU A 125 5.62 5.51 12.68
N GLU A 126 6.00 4.46 13.41
CA GLU A 126 7.37 3.89 13.43
C GLU A 126 7.53 2.67 12.51
N ARG A 127 6.49 1.85 12.37
CA ARG A 127 6.49 0.69 11.46
C ARG A 127 6.17 1.16 10.06
N ASN A 128 7.23 1.55 9.36
CA ASN A 128 7.35 1.79 7.92
C ASN A 128 6.98 0.56 7.05
N TYR A 129 6.00 -0.26 7.43
CA TYR A 129 5.52 -1.40 6.63
C TYR A 129 5.23 -0.97 5.20
N GLY A 130 4.62 0.20 5.00
CA GLY A 130 4.42 0.74 3.66
C GLY A 130 5.70 0.85 2.83
N LEU A 131 6.78 1.44 3.38
CA LEU A 131 8.03 1.61 2.63
C LEU A 131 8.83 0.32 2.50
N VAL A 132 8.88 -0.51 3.55
CA VAL A 132 9.60 -1.78 3.55
C VAL A 132 8.92 -2.78 2.62
N ASP A 133 7.59 -2.91 2.69
CA ASP A 133 6.82 -3.80 1.80
C ASP A 133 6.97 -3.34 0.36
N ILE A 134 6.84 -2.04 0.07
CA ILE A 134 7.05 -1.53 -1.29
C ILE A 134 8.48 -1.79 -1.76
N PHE A 135 9.50 -1.58 -0.92
CA PHE A 135 10.88 -1.87 -1.28
C PHE A 135 11.10 -3.36 -1.60
N LEU A 136 10.55 -4.26 -0.77
CA LEU A 136 10.62 -5.71 -1.00
C LEU A 136 9.91 -6.11 -2.31
N LEU A 137 8.72 -5.56 -2.56
CA LEU A 137 7.96 -5.80 -3.78
C LEU A 137 8.73 -5.36 -5.03
N LEU A 138 9.31 -4.16 -5.00
CA LEU A 138 10.11 -3.62 -6.09
C LEU A 138 11.38 -4.43 -6.33
N THR A 139 12.08 -4.79 -5.26
CA THR A 139 13.32 -5.59 -5.36
C THR A 139 13.02 -6.95 -6.00
N PHE A 140 11.91 -7.59 -5.62
CA PHE A 140 11.47 -8.84 -6.23
C PHE A 140 11.20 -8.67 -7.73
N THR A 141 10.42 -7.66 -8.12
CA THR A 141 10.06 -7.40 -9.52
C THR A 141 11.31 -7.07 -10.35
N PHE A 142 12.21 -6.25 -9.82
CA PHE A 142 13.49 -5.95 -10.46
C PHE A 142 14.36 -7.21 -10.62
N GLY A 143 14.39 -8.07 -9.60
CA GLY A 143 15.03 -9.38 -9.68
C GLY A 143 14.49 -10.22 -10.83
N THR A 144 13.16 -10.32 -10.98
CA THR A 144 12.55 -11.04 -12.10
C THR A 144 12.91 -10.43 -13.46
N MET A 145 12.98 -9.09 -13.56
CA MET A 145 13.39 -8.40 -14.78
C MET A 145 14.85 -8.70 -15.15
N LEU A 146 15.76 -8.69 -14.18
CA LEU A 146 17.17 -9.00 -14.40
C LEU A 146 17.36 -10.44 -14.87
N ILE A 147 16.66 -11.40 -14.25
CA ILE A 147 16.72 -12.80 -14.65
C ILE A 147 16.20 -12.95 -16.09
N THR A 148 15.05 -12.36 -16.42
CA THR A 148 14.50 -12.38 -17.78
C THR A 148 15.47 -11.75 -18.78
N PHE A 149 16.07 -10.60 -18.45
CA PHE A 149 17.07 -9.96 -19.31
C PHE A 149 18.30 -10.84 -19.55
N TYR A 150 18.83 -11.44 -18.50
CA TYR A 150 19.98 -12.33 -18.59
C TYR A 150 19.70 -13.55 -19.48
N ILE A 151 18.52 -14.16 -19.37
CA ILE A 151 18.14 -15.30 -20.21
C ILE A 151 17.98 -14.87 -21.68
N LEU A 152 17.33 -13.73 -21.93
CA LEU A 152 17.21 -13.18 -23.29
C LEU A 152 18.58 -12.86 -23.90
N TRP A 153 19.51 -12.36 -23.08
CA TRP A 153 20.88 -12.07 -23.48
C TRP A 153 21.63 -13.33 -23.93
N LEU A 154 21.57 -14.40 -23.13
CA LEU A 154 22.21 -15.69 -23.46
C LEU A 154 21.74 -16.27 -24.80
N GLN A 155 20.54 -15.92 -25.24
CA GLN A 155 19.95 -16.42 -26.48
C GLN A 155 20.24 -15.55 -27.71
N ALA A 156 21.01 -14.47 -27.55
CA ALA A 156 21.43 -13.58 -28.63
C ALA A 156 20.28 -13.01 -29.49
N ASN A 157 19.06 -12.91 -28.94
CA ASN A 157 17.91 -12.37 -29.65
C ASN A 157 17.83 -10.85 -29.50
N SER A 158 18.61 -10.13 -30.32
CA SER A 158 18.81 -8.68 -30.24
C SER A 158 17.52 -7.86 -30.27
N LEU A 159 16.52 -8.27 -31.07
CA LEU A 159 15.23 -7.58 -31.15
C LEU A 159 14.44 -7.69 -29.84
N LEU A 160 14.33 -8.89 -29.26
CA LEU A 160 13.62 -9.09 -27.99
C LEU A 160 14.33 -8.41 -26.83
N ILE A 161 15.67 -8.41 -26.83
CA ILE A 161 16.48 -7.70 -25.84
C ILE A 161 16.19 -6.20 -25.90
N LEU A 162 16.17 -5.59 -27.10
CA LEU A 162 15.88 -4.17 -27.27
C LEU A 162 14.45 -3.80 -26.84
N LEU A 163 13.46 -4.60 -27.24
CA LEU A 163 12.07 -4.39 -26.84
C LEU A 163 11.89 -4.52 -25.33
N PHE A 164 12.52 -5.53 -24.72
CA PHE A 164 12.46 -5.75 -23.28
C PHE A 164 13.17 -4.61 -22.53
N ALA A 165 14.36 -4.19 -22.96
CA ALA A 165 15.09 -3.09 -22.35
C ALA A 165 14.29 -1.77 -22.43
N GLY A 166 13.71 -1.46 -23.59
CA GLY A 166 12.83 -0.30 -23.75
C GLY A 166 11.61 -0.36 -22.83
N GLY A 167 10.93 -1.50 -22.77
CA GLY A 167 9.78 -1.72 -21.88
C GLY A 167 10.16 -1.64 -20.39
N ALA A 168 11.31 -2.20 -20.01
CA ALA A 168 11.83 -2.14 -18.64
C ALA A 168 12.16 -0.71 -18.22
N LEU A 169 12.75 0.11 -19.11
CA LEU A 169 12.99 1.53 -18.83
C LEU A 169 11.69 2.30 -18.57
N VAL A 170 10.65 2.07 -19.39
CA VAL A 170 9.33 2.67 -19.18
C VAL A 170 8.73 2.22 -17.85
N ALA A 171 8.82 0.93 -17.54
CA ALA A 171 8.33 0.38 -16.27
C ALA A 171 9.08 0.97 -15.06
N ILE A 172 10.41 1.08 -15.12
CA ILE A 172 11.23 1.71 -14.07
C ILE A 172 10.84 3.17 -13.89
N ALA A 173 10.72 3.95 -14.97
CA ALA A 173 10.29 5.35 -14.90
C ALA A 173 8.89 5.48 -14.27
N TRP A 174 7.97 4.60 -14.65
CA TRP A 174 6.64 4.54 -14.05
C TRP A 174 6.68 4.18 -12.55
N LEU A 175 7.50 3.19 -12.16
CA LEU A 175 7.69 2.79 -10.76
C LEU A 175 8.29 3.92 -9.92
N ILE A 176 9.28 4.66 -10.44
CA ILE A 176 9.83 5.85 -9.76
C ILE A 176 8.74 6.91 -9.57
N GLY A 177 7.94 7.19 -10.60
CA GLY A 177 6.82 8.12 -10.52
C GLY A 177 5.72 7.66 -9.56
N PHE A 178 5.47 6.36 -9.49
CA PHE A 178 4.55 5.74 -8.53
C PHE A 178 5.07 5.88 -7.10
N MET A 179 6.33 5.54 -6.86
CA MET A 179 7.01 5.70 -5.57
C MET A 179 6.98 7.12 -5.07
N ARG A 180 7.33 8.08 -5.93
CA ARG A 180 7.28 9.51 -5.59
C ARG A 180 5.88 9.93 -5.14
N ARG A 181 4.83 9.51 -5.86
CA ARG A 181 3.43 9.80 -5.50
C ARG A 181 3.05 9.18 -4.16
N HIS A 182 3.48 7.95 -3.88
CA HIS A 182 3.21 7.28 -2.61
C HIS A 182 3.95 7.95 -1.44
N ILE A 183 5.23 8.27 -1.60
CA ILE A 183 6.02 9.00 -0.59
C ILE A 183 5.40 10.36 -0.29
N LEU A 184 4.99 11.11 -1.33
CA LEU A 184 4.33 12.40 -1.16
C LEU A 184 2.98 12.27 -0.44
N PHE A 185 2.22 11.22 -0.74
CA PHE A 185 0.96 10.93 -0.06
C PHE A 185 1.17 10.68 1.44
N PHE A 186 2.16 9.85 1.81
CA PHE A 186 2.49 9.59 3.21
C PHE A 186 3.06 10.82 3.92
N LYS A 187 3.93 11.59 3.25
CA LYS A 187 4.48 12.84 3.81
C LYS A 187 3.38 13.87 4.08
N LYS A 188 2.40 13.99 3.18
CA LYS A 188 1.23 14.87 3.38
C LYS A 188 0.38 14.41 4.55
N SER A 189 0.16 13.10 4.70
CA SER A 189 -0.56 12.50 5.82
C SER A 189 0.12 12.83 7.16
N LYS A 190 1.45 12.63 7.27
CA LYS A 190 2.21 12.97 8.48
C LYS A 190 2.18 14.47 8.84
N ASN A 191 2.31 15.35 7.84
CA ASN A 191 2.25 16.79 8.06
C ASN A 191 0.88 17.27 8.57
N LEU A 192 -0.21 16.63 8.12
CA LEU A 192 -1.56 16.95 8.59
C LEU A 192 -1.76 16.56 10.05
N VAL A 193 -1.21 15.42 10.49
CA VAL A 193 -1.24 14.98 11.89
C VAL A 193 -0.46 15.95 12.78
N SER A 194 0.79 16.25 12.43
CA SER A 194 1.64 17.15 13.22
C SER A 194 1.07 18.58 13.31
N ALA A 195 0.46 19.09 12.23
CA ALA A 195 -0.22 20.39 12.27
C ALA A 195 -1.44 20.40 13.20
N LYS A 196 -2.16 19.28 13.32
CA LYS A 196 -3.33 19.15 14.19
C LYS A 196 -2.91 19.10 15.66
N GLU A 197 -1.84 18.36 15.99
CA GLU A 197 -1.25 18.31 17.34
C GLU A 197 -0.72 19.66 17.81
N SER A 198 -0.12 20.44 16.90
CA SER A 198 0.35 21.81 17.18
C SER A 198 -0.79 22.78 17.55
N GLN A 199 -2.04 22.48 17.18
CA GLN A 199 -3.20 23.34 17.42
C GLN A 199 -4.00 22.95 18.67
N VAL A 200 -3.73 21.80 19.28
CA VAL A 200 -4.37 21.42 20.55
C VAL A 200 -3.67 22.19 21.68
N PRO A 201 -4.36 23.10 22.39
CA PRO A 201 -3.76 23.84 23.49
C PRO A 201 -3.36 22.83 24.58
N LYS A 202 -2.08 22.82 24.94
CA LYS A 202 -1.57 22.10 26.11
C LYS A 202 -2.21 22.73 27.34
N HIS A 203 -3.33 22.17 27.79
CA HIS A 203 -3.91 22.51 29.08
C HIS A 203 -2.97 21.94 30.15
N ALA A 204 -2.12 22.81 30.67
CA ALA A 204 -1.40 22.64 31.92
C ALA A 204 -2.29 23.02 33.10
#